data_AF-A0A658R1W1-F1
#
_entry.id   AF-A0A658R1W1-F1
#
_cell.length_a   1.000
_cell.length_b   1.000
_cell.length_c   1.000
_cell.angle_alpha   90.00
_cell.angle_beta   90.00
_cell.angle_gamma   90.00
#
_symmetry.space_group_name_H-M   'P 1'
#
loop_
_entity.id
_entity.type
_entity.pdbx_description
1 polymer ?
#
loop_
_entity_poly.entity_id
_entity_poly.type
_entity_poly.pdbx_seq_one_letter_code
_entity_poly.pdbx_strand_id
1 'polypeptide(L)' 'MKSDDLSFERVQKLVERAENLRMQSAAIPVKDLRVLLEVCEIAFSQQPLADIKIQPEVN' A
#
# COMPACT_ATOMS: atom_id res chain seq x y z
N MET A 1 29.85 -13.09 20.16
CA MET A 1 28.91 -13.74 19.22
C MET A 1 29.67 -14.04 17.95
N LYS A 2 29.52 -15.25 17.40
CA LYS A 2 30.23 -15.65 16.17
C LYS A 2 29.57 -14.91 15.00
N SER A 3 30.32 -14.61 13.93
CA SER A 3 29.78 -13.88 12.76
C SER A 3 28.57 -14.57 12.12
N ASP A 4 28.45 -15.88 12.33
CA ASP A 4 27.36 -16.69 11.80
C ASP A 4 26.04 -16.46 12.56
N ASP A 5 26.12 -16.07 13.84
CA ASP A 5 24.92 -15.68 14.61
C ASP A 5 24.33 -14.37 14.06
N LEU A 6 25.21 -13.47 13.59
CA LEU A 6 24.81 -12.20 12.98
C LEU A 6 24.22 -12.37 11.58
N SER A 7 24.65 -13.39 10.82
CA SER A 7 24.11 -13.66 9.48
C SER A 7 22.71 -14.27 9.55
N PHE A 8 22.48 -15.18 10.50
CA PHE A 8 21.18 -15.78 10.74
C PHE A 8 20.13 -14.74 11.18
N GLU A 9 20.47 -13.91 12.18
CA GLU A 9 19.58 -12.85 12.67
C GLU A 9 19.21 -11.85 11.56
N ARG A 10 20.16 -11.57 10.66
CA ARG A 10 19.95 -10.65 9.53
C ARG A 10 19.00 -11.22 8.48
N VAL A 11 19.10 -12.52 8.19
CA VAL A 11 18.16 -13.22 7.30
C VAL A 11 16.76 -13.26 7.93
N GLN A 12 16.67 -13.56 9.22
CA GLN A 12 15.39 -13.59 9.94
C GLN A 12 14.67 -12.23 9.88
N LYS A 13 15.38 -11.12 10.11
CA LYS A 13 14.84 -9.76 9.98
C LYS A 13 14.39 -9.41 8.56
N LEU A 14 15.06 -9.94 7.52
CA LEU A 14 14.66 -9.76 6.12
C LEU A 14 13.37 -10.51 5.80
N VAL A 15 13.22 -11.74 6.29
CA VAL A 15 12.01 -12.56 6.11
C VAL A 15 10.81 -11.91 6.78
N GLU A 16 10.95 -11.45 8.04
CA GLU A 16 9.89 -10.71 8.73
C GLU A 16 9.47 -9.44 7.97
N ARG A 17 10.43 -8.68 7.43
CA ARG A 17 10.12 -7.48 6.62
C ARG A 17 9.37 -7.83 5.34
N ALA A 18 9.77 -8.88 4.64
CA ALA A 18 9.10 -9.33 3.42
C ALA A 18 7.66 -9.79 3.69
N GLU A 19 7.46 -10.54 4.78
CA GLU A 19 6.13 -11.00 5.18
C GLU A 19 5.22 -9.85 5.62
N ASN A 20 5.76 -8.87 6.37
CA ASN A 20 5.03 -7.67 6.73
C ASN A 20 4.63 -6.84 5.50
N LEU A 21 5.50 -6.71 4.49
CA LEU A 21 5.15 -6.05 3.22
C LEU A 21 4.07 -6.80 2.45
N ARG A 22 4.12 -8.14 2.45
CA ARG A 22 3.11 -9.02 1.86
C ARG A 22 1.75 -8.89 2.57
N MET A 23 1.74 -8.71 3.88
CA MET A 23 0.51 -8.50 4.66
C MET A 23 -0.04 -7.07 4.56
N GLN A 24 0.84 -6.05 4.46
CA GLN A 24 0.43 -4.65 4.28
C GLN A 24 -0.15 -4.38 2.90
N SER A 25 0.35 -5.08 1.89
CA SER A 25 -0.26 -5.12 0.57
C SER A 25 -1.18 -6.33 0.52
N ALA A 26 -2.38 -6.23 1.11
CA ALA A 26 -3.42 -7.21 0.83
C ALA A 26 -3.45 -7.41 -0.70
N ALA A 27 -3.34 -8.66 -1.16
CA ALA A 27 -3.29 -8.95 -2.59
C ALA A 27 -4.65 -8.61 -3.20
N ILE A 28 -4.85 -7.33 -3.57
CA ILE A 28 -6.08 -6.87 -4.21
C ILE A 28 -6.04 -7.38 -5.64
N PRO A 29 -7.03 -8.19 -6.07
CA PRO A 29 -7.12 -8.62 -7.45
C PRO A 29 -7.15 -7.42 -8.40
N VAL A 30 -6.37 -7.47 -9.48
CA VAL A 30 -6.31 -6.38 -10.49
C VAL A 30 -7.68 -6.03 -11.06
N LYS A 31 -8.59 -7.02 -11.13
CA LYS A 31 -9.98 -6.81 -11.53
C LYS A 31 -10.70 -5.82 -10.61
N ASP A 32 -10.50 -5.94 -9.31
CA ASP A 32 -11.17 -5.11 -8.31
C ASP A 32 -10.60 -3.68 -8.33
N LEU A 33 -9.29 -3.52 -8.57
CA LEU A 33 -8.68 -2.21 -8.81
C LEU A 33 -9.24 -1.52 -10.06
N ARG A 34 -9.49 -2.28 -11.14
CA ARG A 34 -10.08 -1.73 -12.36
C ARG A 34 -11.50 -1.22 -12.13
N VAL A 35 -12.33 -2.00 -11.42
CA VAL A 35 -13.68 -1.58 -11.03
C VAL A 35 -13.64 -0.32 -10.18
N LEU A 36 -12.71 -0.24 -9.22
CA LEU A 36 -12.54 0.95 -8.39
C LEU A 36 -12.17 2.18 -9.22
N LEU A 37 -11.25 2.04 -10.19
CA LEU A 37 -10.88 3.12 -11.10
C LEU A 37 -12.06 3.61 -11.94
N GLU A 38 -12.83 2.70 -12.53
CA GLU A 38 -14.02 3.05 -13.33
C GLU A 38 -15.05 3.82 -12.49
N VAL A 39 -15.29 3.39 -11.24
CA VAL A 39 -16.18 4.09 -10.31
C VAL A 39 -15.66 5.49 -9.97
N CYS A 40 -14.37 5.63 -9.71
CA CYS A 40 -13.74 6.93 -9.46
C CYS A 40 -13.86 7.86 -10.67
N GLU A 41 -13.56 7.39 -11.87
CA GLU A 41 -13.66 8.18 -13.10
C GLU A 41 -15.09 8.68 -13.37
N ILE A 42 -16.09 7.84 -13.12
CA ILE A 42 -17.51 8.22 -13.20
C ILE A 42 -17.83 9.29 -12.15
N ALA A 43 -17.39 9.11 -10.90
CA ALA A 43 -17.62 10.07 -9.83
C ALA A 43 -16.96 11.44 -10.11
N PHE A 44 -15.74 11.44 -10.64
CA PHE A 44 -15.01 12.67 -10.98
C PHE A 44 -15.56 13.37 -12.23
N SER A 45 -16.01 12.63 -13.24
CA SER A 45 -16.63 13.22 -14.43
C SER A 45 -18.03 13.79 -14.16
N GLN A 46 -18.71 13.31 -13.12
CA GLN A 46 -20.00 13.83 -12.67
C GLN A 46 -19.89 15.01 -11.69
N GLN A 47 -18.71 15.33 -11.16
CA GLN A 47 -18.49 16.52 -10.36
C GLN A 47 -18.18 17.72 -11.27
N PRO A 48 -19.07 18.72 -11.39
CA PRO A 48 -18.63 20.02 -11.90
C PRO A 48 -17.67 20.58 -10.85
N LEU A 49 -16.40 20.78 -11.25
CA LEU A 49 -15.29 21.41 -10.50
C LEU A 49 -15.77 22.33 -9.36
N ALA A 50 -16.07 21.75 -8.20
CA ALA A 50 -16.36 22.48 -6.98
C ALA A 50 -15.23 22.15 -6.02
N ASP A 51 -14.14 22.94 -6.17
CA ASP A 51 -13.07 23.16 -5.18
C ASP A 51 -12.86 22.04 -4.15
N ILE A 52 -12.24 20.94 -4.57
CA ILE A 52 -11.66 20.00 -3.60
C ILE A 52 -10.24 20.48 -3.29
N LYS A 53 -10.12 21.46 -2.39
CA LYS A 53 -8.87 21.71 -1.64
C LYS A 53 -8.64 20.51 -0.72
N ILE A 54 -7.92 19.50 -1.22
CA ILE A 54 -7.35 18.45 -0.36
C ILE A 54 -6.15 19.07 0.35
N GLN A 55 -6.36 19.64 1.53
CA GLN A 55 -5.28 19.77 2.51
C GLN A 55 -5.34 18.54 3.42
N PRO A 56 -4.29 17.73 3.50
CA PRO A 56 -4.19 16.72 4.55
C PRO A 56 -3.78 17.45 5.83
N GLU A 57 -4.73 17.66 6.75
CA GLU A 57 -4.37 18.01 8.12
C GLU A 57 -3.70 16.79 8.76
N VAL A 58 -2.39 16.91 8.97
CA VAL A 58 -1.61 16.03 9.83
C VAL A 58 -1.75 16.59 11.24
N ASN A 59 -2.36 15.82 12.14
CA ASN A 59 -2.31 16.05 13.59
C ASN A 59 -1.82 14.76 14.25
#